data_AF-A0A5B9FPV8-F1
#
_entry.id   AF-A0A5B9FPV8-F1
#
_cell.length_a   1.000
_cell.length_b   1.000
_cell.length_c   1.000
_cell.angle_alpha   90.00
_cell.angle_beta   90.00
_cell.angle_gamma   90.00
#
_symmetry.space_group_name_H-M   'P 1'
#
loop_
_entity.id
_entity.type
_entity.pdbx_description
1 polymer ?
#
loop_
_entity_poly.entity_id
_entity_poly.type
_entity_poly.pdbx_seq_one_letter_code
_entity_poly.pdbx_strand_id
1 'polypeptide(L)'
;MAKRNKIILLIAAFGCFIAIMLYTSTSPQKTVDNIKRGYSGIVVSKQQIAERKSHLTDIYFKDDGVNISEVFRQGLDGIIEVGDSIIKPKNDNYLYIIKPGGKKEAFIYTYISESYRNDFRWPDEWKEKWPEASR
;
A
#
# COMPACT_ATOMS: atom_id res chain seq x y z
N MET A 1 -40.79 33.38 -13.65
CA MET A 1 -39.56 32.83 -14.29
C MET A 1 -38.39 32.66 -13.32
N ALA A 2 -38.05 33.63 -12.47
CA ALA A 2 -36.89 33.57 -11.57
C ALA A 2 -36.86 32.37 -10.60
N LYS A 3 -38.01 31.94 -10.06
CA LYS A 3 -38.09 30.82 -9.10
C LYS A 3 -37.73 29.46 -9.72
N ARG A 4 -38.10 29.24 -10.99
CA ARG A 4 -37.79 28.02 -11.76
C ARG A 4 -36.29 27.92 -12.06
N ASN A 5 -35.66 29.04 -12.42
CA ASN A 5 -34.22 29.10 -12.68
C ASN A 5 -33.39 28.85 -11.42
N LYS A 6 -33.85 29.34 -10.26
CA LYS A 6 -33.21 29.06 -8.95
C LYS A 6 -33.27 27.57 -8.58
N ILE A 7 -34.38 26.90 -8.84
CA ILE A 7 -34.54 25.46 -8.59
C ILE A 7 -33.62 24.65 -9.51
N ILE A 8 -33.53 25.00 -10.79
CA ILE A 8 -32.63 24.34 -11.75
C ILE A 8 -31.15 24.49 -11.31
N LEU A 9 -30.75 25.69 -10.89
CA LEU A 9 -29.40 25.94 -10.36
C LEU A 9 -29.09 25.11 -9.10
N LEU A 10 -30.05 24.98 -8.19
CA LEU A 10 -29.91 24.15 -6.99
C LEU A 10 -29.73 22.67 -7.32
N ILE A 11 -30.52 22.15 -8.27
CA ILE A 11 -30.39 20.75 -8.73
C ILE A 11 -29.04 20.53 -9.40
N ALA A 12 -28.59 21.47 -10.24
CA ALA A 12 -27.28 21.39 -10.89
C ALA A 12 -26.12 21.44 -9.88
N ALA A 13 -26.18 22.32 -8.88
CA ALA A 13 -25.18 22.41 -7.81
C ALA A 13 -25.14 21.13 -6.96
N PHE A 14 -26.30 20.57 -6.62
CA PHE A 14 -26.39 19.32 -5.88
C PHE A 14 -25.86 18.12 -6.70
N GLY A 15 -26.15 18.09 -8.01
CA GLY A 15 -25.59 17.11 -8.92
C GLY A 15 -24.06 17.19 -9.01
N CYS A 16 -23.50 18.40 -9.11
CA CYS A 16 -22.04 18.62 -9.04
C CYS A 16 -21.46 18.15 -7.71
N PHE A 17 -22.12 18.45 -6.59
CA PHE A 17 -21.67 18.02 -5.27
C PHE A 17 -21.64 16.48 -5.14
N ILE A 18 -22.68 15.77 -5.61
CA ILE A 18 -22.70 14.31 -5.63
C ILE A 18 -21.60 13.75 -6.55
N ALA A 19 -21.40 14.34 -7.73
CA ALA A 19 -20.34 13.91 -8.65
C ALA A 19 -18.94 14.06 -8.02
N ILE A 20 -18.67 15.16 -7.30
CA ILE A 20 -17.41 15.36 -6.57
C ILE A 20 -17.25 14.33 -5.44
N MET A 21 -18.30 14.05 -4.68
CA MET A 21 -18.29 13.02 -3.64
C MET A 21 -17.99 11.62 -4.19
N LEU A 22 -18.60 11.24 -5.33
CA LEU A 22 -18.35 9.97 -5.99
C LEU A 22 -16.95 9.91 -6.64
N TYR A 23 -16.47 11.03 -7.19
CA TYR A 23 -15.13 11.14 -7.74
C TYR A 23 -14.06 10.93 -6.66
N THR A 24 -14.26 11.55 -5.49
CA THR A 24 -13.34 11.36 -4.35
C THR A 24 -13.44 9.96 -3.75
N SER A 25 -14.58 9.25 -3.82
CA SER A 25 -14.74 7.87 -3.27
C SER A 25 -13.99 6.79 -4.03
N THR A 26 -13.71 7.00 -5.31
CA THR A 26 -13.05 6.04 -6.21
C THR A 26 -11.61 6.44 -6.57
N SER A 27 -11.03 7.40 -5.84
CA SER A 27 -9.67 7.87 -6.09
C SER A 27 -8.62 6.79 -5.74
N PRO A 28 -7.59 6.58 -6.59
CA PRO A 28 -6.39 5.83 -6.24
C PRO A 28 -5.81 6.16 -4.86
N GLN A 29 -5.86 7.44 -4.48
CA GLN A 29 -5.37 7.91 -3.20
C GLN A 29 -6.13 7.26 -2.04
N LYS A 30 -7.45 7.05 -2.16
CA LYS A 30 -8.22 6.34 -1.11
C LYS A 30 -7.79 4.89 -0.96
N THR A 31 -7.36 4.24 -2.03
CA THR A 31 -6.82 2.87 -1.95
C THR A 31 -5.55 2.86 -1.10
N VAL A 32 -4.68 3.86 -1.25
CA VAL A 32 -3.47 4.03 -0.43
C VAL A 32 -3.81 4.45 1.01
N ASP A 33 -4.73 5.40 1.18
CA ASP A 33 -5.17 5.88 2.51
C ASP A 33 -5.86 4.77 3.33
N ASN A 34 -6.41 3.75 2.67
CA ASN A 34 -6.97 2.58 3.34
C ASN A 34 -5.90 1.60 3.86
N ILE A 35 -4.61 1.84 3.59
CA ILE A 35 -3.49 1.10 4.19
C ILE A 35 -3.24 1.65 5.61
N LYS A 36 -4.13 1.25 6.52
CA LYS A 36 -4.25 1.82 7.89
C LYS A 36 -3.13 1.44 8.84
N ARG A 37 -2.38 0.36 8.55
CA ARG A 37 -1.31 -0.14 9.43
C ARG A 37 0.03 0.35 8.95
N GLY A 38 0.67 1.16 9.78
CA GLY A 38 2.08 1.45 9.70
C GLY A 38 2.78 0.84 10.90
N TYR A 39 4.05 0.53 10.73
CA TYR A 39 4.88 -0.11 11.74
C TYR A 39 6.35 0.15 11.41
N SER A 40 7.19 0.04 12.43
CA SER A 40 8.64 0.08 12.28
C SER A 40 9.29 -0.92 13.21
N GLY A 41 10.47 -1.41 12.84
CA GLY A 41 11.29 -2.17 13.77
C GLY A 41 12.47 -2.85 13.11
N ILE A 42 13.23 -3.55 13.93
CA ILE A 42 14.43 -4.29 13.50
C ILE A 42 14.07 -5.76 13.34
N VAL A 43 14.51 -6.36 12.24
CA VAL A 43 14.38 -7.80 12.00
C VAL A 43 15.24 -8.56 13.01
N VAL A 44 14.61 -9.31 13.89
CA VAL A 44 15.33 -10.10 14.92
C VAL A 44 15.44 -11.58 14.58
N SER A 45 14.54 -12.10 13.76
CA SER A 45 14.58 -13.48 13.29
C SER A 45 13.78 -13.65 12.01
N LYS A 46 14.16 -14.70 11.27
CA LYS A 46 13.53 -15.19 10.05
C LYS A 46 13.18 -16.67 10.29
N GLN A 47 11.92 -17.05 10.14
CA GLN A 47 11.50 -18.45 10.25
C GLN A 47 10.82 -18.92 8.97
N GLN A 48 11.37 -19.95 8.35
CA GLN A 48 10.76 -20.59 7.20
C GLN A 48 9.65 -21.55 7.65
N ILE A 49 8.43 -21.36 7.15
CA ILE A 49 7.30 -22.24 7.47
C ILE A 49 7.25 -23.40 6.46
N ALA A 50 7.78 -24.57 6.83
CA ALA A 50 7.90 -25.74 5.94
C ALA A 50 6.56 -26.27 5.38
N GLU A 51 5.46 -26.09 6.11
CA GLU A 51 4.12 -26.59 5.72
C GLU A 51 3.46 -25.75 4.61
N ARG A 52 3.88 -24.50 4.48
CA ARG A 52 3.44 -23.62 3.39
C ARG A 52 4.50 -23.79 2.31
N LYS A 53 4.20 -24.43 1.18
CA LYS A 53 5.09 -24.55 0.00
C LYS A 53 5.53 -23.19 -0.62
N SER A 54 5.31 -22.11 0.11
CA SER A 54 5.65 -20.73 -0.17
C SER A 54 6.72 -20.34 0.84
N HIS A 55 7.82 -19.74 0.37
CA HIS A 55 8.93 -19.18 1.15
C HIS A 55 8.48 -18.02 2.06
N LEU A 56 7.51 -18.28 2.93
CA LEU A 56 7.01 -17.32 3.90
C LEU A 56 7.98 -17.37 5.07
N THR A 57 8.70 -16.28 5.20
CA THR A 57 9.57 -16.03 6.33
C THR A 57 8.81 -15.14 7.29
N ASP A 58 8.50 -15.66 8.47
CA ASP A 58 7.97 -14.83 9.56
C ASP A 58 9.07 -13.87 10.00
N ILE A 59 8.77 -12.58 9.93
CA ILE A 59 9.70 -11.52 10.29
C ILE A 59 9.24 -10.90 11.60
N TYR A 60 10.12 -11.00 12.59
CA TYR A 60 9.88 -10.46 13.92
C TYR A 60 10.50 -9.08 14.04
N PHE A 61 9.71 -8.12 14.54
CA PHE A 61 10.13 -6.74 14.73
C PHE A 61 10.31 -6.41 16.21
N LYS A 62 11.46 -5.84 16.55
CA LYS A 62 11.68 -5.20 17.86
C LYS A 62 11.40 -3.70 17.76
N ASP A 63 10.14 -3.32 17.94
CA ASP A 63 9.73 -1.96 18.37
C ASP A 63 8.21 -1.91 18.69
N ASP A 64 7.38 -2.64 17.93
CA ASP A 64 5.91 -2.62 18.11
C ASP A 64 5.33 -3.89 18.76
N GLY A 65 6.14 -4.92 19.06
CA GLY A 65 5.65 -6.23 19.53
C GLY A 65 4.73 -6.95 18.52
N VAL A 66 4.65 -6.44 17.29
CA VAL A 66 3.84 -6.99 16.21
C VAL A 66 4.65 -8.07 15.49
N ASN A 67 4.16 -9.31 15.54
CA ASN A 67 4.57 -10.34 14.60
C ASN A 67 3.87 -10.06 13.26
N ILE A 68 4.65 -9.91 12.18
CA ILE A 68 4.12 -9.80 10.82
C ILE A 68 4.50 -11.09 10.09
N SER A 69 3.70 -12.13 10.31
CA SER A 69 3.80 -13.43 9.63
C SER A 69 3.14 -13.45 8.25
N GLU A 70 2.40 -12.40 7.88
CA GLU A 70 1.45 -12.48 6.76
C GLU A 70 1.76 -11.66 5.51
N VAL A 71 2.87 -10.91 5.42
CA VAL A 71 2.96 -9.86 4.38
C VAL A 71 4.08 -10.01 3.36
N PHE A 72 4.89 -11.06 3.47
CA PHE A 72 5.98 -11.28 2.53
C PHE A 72 5.60 -12.34 1.50
N ARG A 73 4.65 -12.02 0.60
CA ARG A 73 4.47 -12.84 -0.61
C ARG A 73 5.75 -12.76 -1.44
N GLN A 74 6.33 -13.92 -1.72
CA GLN A 74 7.44 -14.22 -2.64
C GLN A 74 8.16 -12.99 -3.23
N GLY A 75 9.37 -12.71 -2.75
CA GLY A 75 10.26 -11.70 -3.36
C GLY A 75 11.21 -11.02 -2.39
N LEU A 76 10.82 -10.87 -1.12
CA LEU A 76 11.64 -10.20 -0.11
C LEU A 76 12.54 -11.14 0.71
N ASP A 77 12.35 -12.46 0.58
CA ASP A 77 13.03 -13.47 1.38
C ASP A 77 14.56 -13.49 1.16
N GLY A 78 15.03 -13.14 -0.04
CA GLY A 78 16.45 -12.96 -0.35
C GLY A 78 16.97 -11.53 -0.20
N ILE A 79 16.10 -10.60 0.23
CA ILE A 79 16.42 -9.17 0.31
C ILE A 79 16.55 -8.74 1.76
N ILE A 80 15.69 -9.24 2.66
CA ILE A 80 15.70 -8.85 4.08
C ILE A 80 16.61 -9.77 4.87
N GLU A 81 17.47 -9.20 5.71
CA GLU A 81 18.35 -9.92 6.63
C GLU A 81 18.10 -9.55 8.09
N VAL A 82 18.51 -10.44 9.00
CA VAL A 82 18.48 -10.16 10.44
C VAL A 82 19.38 -8.96 10.74
N GLY A 83 18.85 -8.00 11.51
CA GLY A 83 19.50 -6.72 11.80
C GLY A 83 19.10 -5.57 10.88
N ASP A 84 18.40 -5.82 9.76
CA ASP A 84 17.83 -4.77 8.95
C ASP A 84 16.72 -4.02 9.71
N SER A 85 16.63 -2.71 9.50
CA SER A 85 15.48 -1.92 9.96
C SER A 85 14.42 -1.84 8.87
N ILE A 86 13.17 -2.07 9.24
CA ILE A 86 12.02 -2.00 8.33
C ILE A 86 11.08 -0.91 8.79
N ILE A 87 10.61 -0.11 7.83
CA ILE A 87 9.67 0.97 8.07
C ILE A 87 8.54 0.88 7.05
N LYS A 88 7.31 0.76 7.54
CA LYS A 88 6.11 0.87 6.73
C LYS A 88 5.27 2.05 7.23
N PRO A 89 5.27 3.20 6.55
CA PRO A 89 4.41 4.31 6.94
C PRO A 89 2.92 3.97 6.74
N LYS A 90 2.04 4.57 7.54
CA LYS A 90 0.60 4.58 7.27
C LYS A 90 0.33 5.37 6.00
N ASN A 91 -0.71 5.00 5.26
CA ASN A 91 -1.13 5.71 4.04
C ASN A 91 -0.02 5.82 2.98
N ASP A 92 0.88 4.84 2.96
CA ASP A 92 1.91 4.66 1.94
C ASP A 92 1.82 3.20 1.49
N ASN A 93 2.16 2.90 0.25
CA ASN A 93 2.28 1.51 -0.22
C ASN A 93 3.72 1.02 -0.24
N TYR A 94 4.69 1.88 0.09
CA TYR A 94 6.08 1.47 0.21
C TYR A 94 6.41 0.88 1.58
N LEU A 95 7.14 -0.22 1.54
CA LEU A 95 7.95 -0.78 2.62
C LEU A 95 9.40 -0.34 2.40
N TYR A 96 10.02 0.26 3.41
CA TYR A 96 11.43 0.63 3.36
C TYR A 96 12.25 -0.35 4.18
N ILE A 97 13.36 -0.80 3.62
CA ILE A 97 14.38 -1.60 4.29
C ILE A 97 15.65 -0.77 4.38
N ILE A 98 16.22 -0.69 5.57
CA ILE A 98 17.44 0.05 5.85
C ILE A 98 18.47 -0.96 6.36
N LYS A 99 19.53 -1.16 5.58
CA LYS A 99 20.63 -2.06 5.90
C LYS A 99 21.51 -1.52 7.02
N PRO A 100 22.20 -2.39 7.79
CA PRO A 100 23.34 -1.98 8.60
C PRO A 100 24.36 -1.23 7.73
N GLY A 101 24.54 0.06 7.98
CA GLY A 101 25.33 0.97 7.13
C GLY A 101 24.51 2.02 6.37
N GLY A 102 23.18 2.01 6.50
CA GLY A 102 22.31 3.10 6.06
C GLY A 102 21.83 3.02 4.61
N LYS A 103 22.19 1.98 3.85
CA LYS A 103 21.62 1.74 2.51
C LYS A 103 20.11 1.52 2.65
N LYS A 104 19.32 2.33 1.94
CA LYS A 104 17.87 2.28 1.95
C LYS A 104 17.35 1.70 0.63
N GLU A 105 16.46 0.72 0.74
CA GLU A 105 15.75 0.10 -0.38
C GLU A 105 14.24 0.23 -0.14
N ALA A 106 13.46 0.42 -1.21
CA ALA A 106 12.01 0.61 -1.14
C ALA A 106 11.30 -0.43 -1.99
N PHE A 107 10.26 -1.05 -1.42
CA PHE A 107 9.50 -2.13 -2.03
C PHE A 107 8.02 -1.86 -1.92
N ILE A 108 7.24 -2.39 -2.83
CA ILE A 108 5.78 -2.30 -2.75
C ILE A 108 5.27 -3.35 -1.76
N TYR A 109 4.44 -2.92 -0.82
CA TYR A 109 4.05 -3.70 0.35
C TYR A 109 2.73 -4.46 0.17
N THR A 110 1.71 -3.83 -0.42
CA THR A 110 0.37 -4.40 -0.55
C THR A 110 -0.01 -4.56 -2.01
N TYR A 111 -0.53 -5.74 -2.38
CA TYR A 111 -1.11 -5.96 -3.71
C TYR A 111 -2.26 -4.97 -3.97
N ILE A 112 -2.08 -4.13 -4.98
CA ILE A 112 -3.13 -3.31 -5.56
C ILE A 112 -3.50 -3.96 -6.89
N SER A 113 -4.79 -4.23 -7.11
CA SER A 113 -5.20 -4.94 -8.31
C SER A 113 -4.85 -4.16 -9.58
N GLU A 114 -4.60 -4.90 -10.66
CA GLU A 114 -4.27 -4.31 -11.97
C GLU A 114 -5.32 -3.29 -12.44
N SER A 115 -6.61 -3.54 -12.20
CA SER A 115 -7.69 -2.59 -12.51
C SER A 115 -7.52 -1.23 -11.83
N TYR A 116 -6.99 -1.21 -10.59
CA TYR A 116 -6.66 0.03 -9.93
C TYR A 116 -5.34 0.58 -10.47
N ARG A 117 -4.27 -0.23 -10.58
CA ARG A 117 -2.94 0.23 -11.04
C ARG A 117 -2.95 0.86 -12.44
N ASN A 118 -3.73 0.30 -13.36
CA ASN A 118 -3.83 0.77 -14.74
C ASN A 118 -4.78 1.97 -14.89
N ASP A 119 -5.38 2.46 -13.81
CA ASP A 119 -6.13 3.71 -13.84
C ASP A 119 -5.17 4.87 -14.14
N PHE A 120 -5.55 5.72 -15.09
CA PHE A 120 -4.73 6.83 -15.59
C PHE A 120 -4.30 7.81 -14.49
N ARG A 121 -4.98 7.80 -13.34
CA ARG A 121 -4.69 8.65 -12.18
C ARG A 121 -3.56 8.11 -11.29
N TRP A 122 -3.06 6.89 -11.51
CA TRP A 122 -1.91 6.36 -10.77
C TRP A 122 -0.58 6.90 -11.29
N PRO A 123 0.41 7.15 -10.41
CA PRO A 123 1.80 7.41 -10.81
C PRO A 123 2.34 6.28 -11.71
N ASP A 124 2.96 6.65 -12.82
CA ASP A 124 3.49 5.69 -13.79
C ASP A 124 4.54 4.76 -13.18
N GLU A 125 5.35 5.27 -12.25
CA GLU A 125 6.33 4.47 -11.52
C GLU A 125 5.71 3.26 -10.79
N TRP A 126 4.44 3.33 -10.39
CA TRP A 126 3.77 2.24 -9.69
C TRP A 126 3.17 1.20 -10.64
N LYS A 127 3.01 1.56 -11.91
CA LYS A 127 2.57 0.64 -12.98
C LYS A 127 3.70 -0.33 -13.32
N GLU A 128 4.94 0.16 -13.32
CA GLU A 128 6.13 -0.57 -13.77
C GLU A 128 6.96 -1.20 -12.63
N LYS A 129 6.93 -0.64 -11.42
CA LYS A 129 7.73 -1.14 -10.27
C LYS A 129 7.02 -2.21 -9.44
N TRP A 130 5.91 -2.75 -9.91
CA TRP A 130 5.32 -3.92 -9.25
C TRP A 130 6.30 -5.08 -9.45
N PRO A 131 6.80 -5.73 -8.39
CA PRO A 131 7.50 -7.00 -8.60
C PRO A 131 6.47 -7.89 -9.27
N GLU A 132 6.69 -8.21 -10.55
CA GLU A 132 5.85 -9.09 -11.33
C GLU A 132 5.86 -10.49 -10.69
N ALA A 133 5.14 -10.66 -9.59
CA ALA A 133 4.52 -11.93 -9.26
C ALA A 133 3.31 -12.03 -10.19
N SER A 134 3.60 -12.32 -11.46
CA SER A 134 2.62 -12.88 -12.38
C SER A 134 1.81 -13.96 -11.65
N ARG A 135 0.50 -13.74 -11.57
CA ARG A 135 -0.58 -14.69 -11.19
C ARG A 135 -0.29 -15.68 -10.06
#